data_AF-A0A0D2KER8-F1
#
_entry.id   AF-A0A0D2KER8-F1
#
_cell.length_a   1.000
_cell.length_b   1.000
_cell.length_c   1.000
_cell.angle_alpha   90.00
_cell.angle_beta   90.00
_cell.angle_gamma   90.00
#
_symmetry.space_group_name_H-M   'P 1'
#
loop_
_entity.id
_entity.type
_entity.pdbx_description
1 polymer ?
#
loop_
_entity_poly.entity_id
_entity_poly.type
_entity_poly.pdbx_seq_one_letter_code
_entity_poly.pdbx_strand_id
1 'polypeptide(L)' 'HLQPMPLGIRLKGYTPTREDYDEYLRRRNDLLHGPKGRAALMHGGIIGRIARDITEPGAVLDGP' A
#
# COMPACT_ATOMS: atom_id res chain seq x y z
N HIS A 1 18.64 -9.70 -10.30
CA HIS A 1 18.10 -8.33 -10.11
C HIS A 1 16.64 -8.35 -10.56
N LEU A 2 15.69 -8.55 -9.65
CA LEU A 2 14.26 -8.64 -9.98
C LEU A 2 13.67 -7.23 -9.95
N GLN A 3 13.10 -6.78 -11.08
CA GLN A 3 12.47 -5.47 -11.15
C GLN A 3 11.25 -5.40 -10.22
N PRO A 4 10.97 -4.25 -9.59
CA PRO A 4 9.84 -4.12 -8.69
C PRO A 4 8.54 -4.19 -9.50
N MET A 5 7.86 -5.33 -9.45
CA MET A 5 6.53 -5.47 -10.03
C MET A 5 5.51 -4.54 -9.33
N PRO A 6 4.55 -3.97 -10.05
CA PRO A 6 3.43 -3.22 -9.47
C PRO A 6 2.71 -4.08 -8.42
N LEU A 7 2.20 -3.43 -7.37
CA LEU A 7 1.38 -4.11 -6.36
C LEU A 7 0.18 -4.80 -7.04
N GLY A 8 0.05 -6.11 -6.83
CA GLY A 8 -1.12 -6.89 -7.27
C GLY A 8 -0.96 -7.68 -8.57
N ILE A 9 0.15 -7.55 -9.31
CA ILE A 9 0.41 -8.39 -10.50
C ILE A 9 1.26 -9.59 -10.10
N ARG A 10 0.75 -10.80 -10.34
CA ARG A 10 1.47 -12.07 -10.10
C ARG A 10 1.42 -12.94 -11.36
N LEU A 11 2.55 -13.58 -11.68
CA LEU A 11 2.64 -14.48 -12.82
C LEU A 11 1.81 -15.76 -12.56
N LYS A 12 1.33 -16.38 -13.63
CA LYS A 12 0.63 -17.66 -13.55
C LYS A 12 1.57 -18.71 -12.93
N GLY A 13 1.10 -19.42 -11.90
CA GLY A 13 1.89 -20.42 -11.17
C GLY A 13 2.76 -19.86 -10.04
N TYR A 14 2.66 -18.56 -9.75
CA TYR A 14 3.34 -17.98 -8.60
C TYR A 14 2.78 -18.51 -7.28
N THR A 15 3.66 -19.10 -6.46
CA THR A 15 3.34 -19.53 -5.10
C THR A 15 3.79 -18.45 -4.12
N PRO A 16 2.86 -17.80 -3.38
CA PRO A 16 3.23 -16.77 -2.43
C PRO A 16 4.07 -17.35 -1.29
N THR A 17 5.19 -16.71 -0.97
CA THR A 17 5.98 -17.02 0.24
C THR A 17 5.67 -16.03 1.35
N ARG A 18 6.24 -16.28 2.53
CA ARG A 18 6.22 -15.32 3.64
C ARG A 18 7.00 -14.05 3.29
N GLU A 19 8.14 -14.16 2.61
CA GLU A 19 8.94 -12.99 2.22
C GLU A 19 8.17 -12.10 1.24
N ASP A 20 7.39 -12.70 0.34
CA ASP A 20 6.53 -11.96 -0.58
C ASP A 20 5.45 -11.16 0.15
N TYR A 21 4.93 -11.71 1.26
CA TYR A 21 3.95 -11.03 2.09
C TYR A 21 4.59 -9.87 2.86
N ASP A 22 5.77 -10.08 3.43
CA ASP A 22 6.52 -9.03 4.13
C ASP A 22 6.89 -7.89 3.17
N GLU A 23 7.30 -8.21 1.94
CA GLU A 23 7.59 -7.24 0.88
C GLU A 23 6.33 -6.46 0.46
N TYR A 24 5.20 -7.16 0.32
CA TYR A 24 3.90 -6.53 0.08
C TYR A 24 3.56 -5.53 1.19
N LEU A 25 3.72 -5.92 2.46
CA LEU A 25 3.45 -5.05 3.61
C LEU A 25 4.33 -3.79 3.58
N ARG A 26 5.64 -3.92 3.32
CA ARG A 26 6.53 -2.75 3.19
C ARG A 26 6.06 -1.80 2.10
N ARG A 27 5.88 -2.29 0.87
CA ARG A 27 5.47 -1.46 -0.28
C ARG A 27 4.10 -0.82 -0.09
N ARG A 28 3.15 -1.56 0.50
CA ARG A 28 1.82 -1.04 0.84
C ARG A 28 1.95 0.11 1.83
N ASN A 29 2.74 -0.07 2.88
CA ASN A 29 2.94 0.96 3.88
C ASN A 29 3.63 2.20 3.27
N ASP A 30 4.67 2.03 2.44
CA ASP A 30 5.34 3.14 1.76
C ASP A 30 4.37 3.93 0.86
N LEU A 31 3.52 3.22 0.11
CA LEU A 31 2.52 3.84 -0.77
C LEU A 31 1.48 4.64 0.02
N LEU A 32 0.98 4.07 1.12
CA LEU A 32 -0.09 4.65 1.92
C LEU A 32 0.37 5.77 2.86
N HIS A 33 1.64 5.78 3.27
CA HIS A 33 2.23 6.91 4.01
C HIS A 33 2.74 8.02 3.08
N GLY A 34 2.90 7.73 1.79
CA GLY A 34 3.30 8.72 0.78
C GLY A 34 2.15 9.60 0.26
N PRO A 35 2.44 10.53 -0.67
CA PRO A 35 1.46 11.46 -1.25
C PRO A 35 0.22 10.77 -1.85
N LYS A 36 0.40 9.56 -2.39
CA LYS A 36 -0.68 8.76 -2.99
C LYS A 36 -1.67 8.25 -1.94
N GLY A 37 -1.20 7.83 -0.77
CA GLY A 37 -2.06 7.45 0.34
C GLY A 37 -2.86 8.62 0.90
N ARG A 38 -2.25 9.81 0.97
CA ARG A 38 -2.96 11.05 1.34
C ARG A 38 -4.10 11.36 0.37
N ALA A 39 -3.82 11.31 -0.92
CA ALA A 39 -4.82 11.49 -1.96
C ALA A 39 -5.94 10.42 -1.89
N ALA A 40 -5.58 9.17 -1.58
CA ALA A 40 -6.55 8.09 -1.37
C ALA A 40 -7.50 8.35 -0.20
N LEU A 41 -7.00 8.86 0.94
CA LEU A 41 -7.83 9.29 2.07
C LEU A 41 -8.78 10.44 1.69
N MET A 42 -8.31 11.38 0.89
CA MET A 42 -9.08 12.54 0.43
C MET A 42 -10.16 12.18 -0.61
N HIS A 43 -10.00 11.06 -1.33
CA HIS A 43 -10.95 10.63 -2.37
C HIS A 43 -12.28 10.10 -1.82
N GLY A 44 -12.36 9.73 -0.55
CA GLY A 44 -13.56 9.12 0.04
C GLY A 44 -13.90 7.74 -0.57
N GLY A 45 -15.13 7.26 -0.37
CA GLY A 45 -15.60 5.99 -0.93
C GLY A 45 -14.82 4.76 -0.43
N ILE A 46 -14.79 3.70 -1.24
CA ILE A 46 -14.10 2.44 -0.86
C ILE A 46 -12.59 2.62 -0.74
N ILE A 47 -11.99 3.45 -1.60
CA ILE A 47 -10.55 3.73 -1.59
C ILE A 47 -10.17 4.47 -0.29
N GLY A 48 -10.94 5.47 0.11
CA GLY A 48 -10.74 6.18 1.37
C GLY A 48 -10.96 5.31 2.61
N ARG A 49 -11.92 4.37 2.58
CA ARG A 49 -12.13 3.40 3.67
C ARG A 49 -10.95 2.45 3.83
N ILE A 50 -10.49 1.84 2.74
CA ILE A 50 -9.33 0.94 2.77
C ILE A 50 -8.07 1.67 3.23
N ALA A 51 -7.87 2.91 2.77
CA ALA A 51 -6.76 3.72 3.26
C ALA A 51 -6.86 3.93 4.77
N ARG A 52 -8.02 4.34 5.30
CA ARG A 52 -8.22 4.60 6.74
C ARG A 52 -8.10 3.37 7.65
N ASP A 53 -8.41 2.18 7.15
CA ASP A 53 -8.23 0.94 7.91
C ASP A 53 -6.75 0.55 8.07
N ILE A 54 -5.89 1.04 7.18
CA ILE A 54 -4.47 0.64 7.10
C ILE A 54 -3.55 1.74 7.61
N THR A 55 -3.90 3.02 7.39
CA THR A 55 -3.17 4.16 7.95
C THR A 55 -3.92 4.73 9.15
N GLU A 56 -3.23 4.84 10.29
CA GLU A 56 -3.76 5.66 11.38
C GLU A 56 -4.00 7.08 10.86
N PRO A 57 -5.21 7.66 11.05
CA PRO A 57 -5.56 8.97 10.50
C PRO A 57 -4.58 10.09 10.86
N GLY A 58 -3.91 10.00 12.02
CA GLY A 58 -2.90 10.98 12.47
C GLY A 58 -1.61 10.94 11.65
N ALA A 59 -1.11 9.75 11.31
CA ALA A 59 0.19 9.56 10.64
C ALA A 59 0.24 10.11 9.20
N VAL A 60 -0.92 10.40 8.60
CA VAL A 60 -1.04 10.89 7.23
C VAL A 60 -1.39 12.38 7.18
N LEU A 61 -1.88 12.94 8.30
CA LEU A 61 -2.15 14.38 8.45
C LEU A 61 -0.92 15.15 8.95
N ASP A 62 0.03 14.48 9.58
CA ASP A 62 1.36 15.02 9.85
C ASP A 62 2.11 15.18 8.51
N GLY A 63 1.96 16.33 7.88
CA GLY A 63 2.82 16.79 6.78
C GLY A 63 4.30 16.83 7.18
N PRO A 64 5.20 17.23 6.26
CA PRO A 64 6.42 17.87 6.74
C PRO A 64 6.11 19.03 7.69
#